data_AF-M3AM54-F1
#
_entry.id   AF-M3AM54-F1
#
_cell.length_a   1.000
_cell.length_b   1.000
_cell.length_c   1.000
_cell.angle_alpha   90.00
_cell.angle_beta   90.00
_cell.angle_gamma   90.00
#
_symmetry.space_group_name_H-M   'P 1'
#
loop_
_entity.id
_entity.type
_entity.pdbx_description
1 polymer ?
#
loop_
_entity_poly.entity_id
_entity_poly.type
_entity_poly.pdbx_seq_one_letter_code
_entity_poly.pdbx_strand_id
1 'polypeptide(L)'
;MQLLLVVALVNCFTAVSGQAAKIVPALQLVQSHVRYVNQRVVAFNGNPSTGTLDAVNINQAADDLGHAVEYATRVAQASSQLSAQDSEAVSAAVISLRPDVEGLLKNIAAKRPAFDRVVIGLFSVSKQVQTTLTDEKALTIALGNAIASKLSGAYREAAPLLLNEFSMAFDAAIGAYVTQSE
;
A
#
# COMPACT_ATOMS: atom_id res chain seq x y z
N MET A 1 24.95 35.98 25.04
CA MET A 1 23.58 36.45 24.71
C MET A 1 23.34 36.13 23.24
N GLN A 2 22.62 35.04 22.97
CA GLN A 2 22.11 34.73 21.63
C GLN A 2 20.66 34.31 21.82
N LEU A 3 19.76 35.18 21.36
CA LEU A 3 18.32 35.02 21.45
C LEU A 3 17.90 34.00 20.38
N LEU A 4 17.60 32.76 20.77
CA LEU A 4 17.01 31.79 19.86
C LEU A 4 15.51 32.11 19.72
N LEU A 5 15.15 32.71 18.60
CA LEU A 5 13.76 32.80 18.14
C LEU A 5 13.23 31.38 17.91
N VAL A 6 12.30 30.94 18.76
CA VAL A 6 11.46 29.78 18.48
C VAL A 6 10.37 30.24 17.53
N VAL A 7 10.54 29.96 16.24
CA VAL A 7 9.45 30.05 15.27
C VAL A 7 8.48 28.92 15.60
N ALA A 8 7.37 29.24 16.25
CA ALA A 8 6.24 28.34 16.35
C ALA A 8 5.66 28.17 14.94
N LEU A 9 6.03 27.08 14.25
CA LEU A 9 5.26 26.56 13.13
C LEU A 9 3.89 26.18 13.68
N VAL A 10 2.94 27.10 13.55
CA VAL A 10 1.52 26.78 13.64
C VAL A 10 1.21 25.93 12.41
N ASN A 11 1.50 24.64 12.49
CA ASN A 11 0.81 23.67 11.64
C ASN A 11 -0.65 23.78 12.05
N CYS A 12 -1.40 24.57 11.31
CA CYS A 12 -2.85 24.51 11.29
C CYS A 12 -3.18 23.13 10.71
N PHE A 13 -3.06 22.08 11.51
CA PHE A 13 -3.68 20.80 11.25
C PHE A 13 -5.16 21.12 11.23
N THR A 14 -5.71 21.32 10.03
CA THR A 14 -7.15 21.29 9.83
C THR A 14 -7.61 19.97 10.42
N ALA A 15 -8.29 20.04 11.56
CA ALA A 15 -8.79 18.84 12.22
C ALA A 15 -9.63 18.09 11.18
N VAL A 16 -9.24 16.84 10.90
CA VAL A 16 -10.01 16.00 9.99
C VAL A 16 -11.38 15.83 10.62
N SER A 17 -12.41 16.45 10.03
CA SER A 17 -13.79 16.40 10.52
C SER A 17 -14.60 15.37 9.73
N GLY A 18 -15.84 15.14 10.15
CA GLY A 18 -16.81 14.37 9.36
C GLY A 18 -16.42 12.90 9.15
N GLN A 19 -16.63 12.40 7.94
CA GLN A 19 -16.35 11.00 7.59
C GLN A 19 -14.87 10.77 7.24
N ALA A 20 -14.16 11.81 6.81
CA ALA A 20 -12.72 11.74 6.58
C ALA A 20 -11.96 11.30 7.84
N ALA A 21 -12.48 11.63 9.04
CA ALA A 21 -11.90 11.23 10.33
C ALA A 21 -11.88 9.72 10.55
N LYS A 22 -12.63 8.94 9.77
CA LYS A 22 -12.61 7.47 9.79
C LYS A 22 -11.72 6.90 8.69
N ILE A 23 -11.84 7.42 7.47
CA ILE A 23 -11.14 6.90 6.30
C ILE A 23 -9.64 7.22 6.36
N VAL A 24 -9.26 8.45 6.74
CA VAL A 24 -7.84 8.87 6.75
C VAL A 24 -7.00 8.03 7.72
N PRO A 25 -7.41 7.77 8.98
CA PRO A 25 -6.64 6.87 9.85
C PRO A 25 -6.52 5.44 9.32
N ALA A 26 -7.56 4.92 8.65
CA ALA A 26 -7.48 3.59 8.03
C ALA A 26 -6.47 3.56 6.88
N LEU A 27 -6.39 4.62 6.08
CA LEU A 27 -5.36 4.77 5.04
C LEU A 27 -3.95 4.92 5.62
N GLN A 28 -3.80 5.61 6.76
CA GLN A 28 -2.52 5.70 7.48
C GLN A 28 -2.06 4.34 8.03
N LEU A 29 -3.01 3.50 8.47
CA LEU A 29 -2.70 2.12 8.87
C LEU A 29 -2.17 1.33 7.67
N VAL A 30 -2.85 1.39 6.52
CA VAL A 30 -2.36 0.79 5.27
C VAL A 30 -0.94 1.28 4.95
N GLN A 31 -0.69 2.60 5.02
CA GLN A 31 0.63 3.17 4.75
C GLN A 31 1.71 2.62 5.68
N SER A 32 1.41 2.46 6.97
CA SER A 32 2.32 1.87 7.94
C SER A 32 2.67 0.43 7.58
N HIS A 33 1.68 -0.38 7.19
CA HIS A 33 1.91 -1.76 6.77
C HIS A 33 2.70 -1.84 5.45
N VAL A 34 2.41 -0.98 4.46
CA VAL A 34 3.20 -0.88 3.21
C VAL A 34 4.68 -0.64 3.52
N ARG A 35 4.97 0.32 4.40
CA ARG A 35 6.35 0.63 4.82
C ARG A 35 6.99 -0.54 5.56
N TYR A 36 6.25 -1.21 6.42
CA TYR A 36 6.75 -2.36 7.17
C TYR A 36 7.09 -3.54 6.26
N VAL A 37 6.21 -3.90 5.32
CA VAL A 37 6.49 -4.92 4.29
C VAL A 37 7.72 -4.51 3.49
N ASN A 38 7.81 -3.24 3.07
CA ASN A 38 8.94 -2.75 2.27
C ASN A 38 10.27 -2.88 3.01
N GLN A 39 10.31 -2.56 4.31
CA GLN A 39 11.51 -2.75 5.13
C GLN A 39 11.96 -4.21 5.16
N ARG A 40 11.02 -5.15 5.28
CA ARG A 40 11.30 -6.60 5.26
C ARG A 40 11.81 -7.06 3.90
N VAL A 41 11.17 -6.63 2.82
CA VAL A 41 11.56 -6.93 1.42
C VAL A 41 12.96 -6.38 1.12
N VAL A 42 13.26 -5.15 1.50
CA VAL A 42 14.59 -4.55 1.29
C VAL A 42 15.68 -5.32 2.03
N ALA A 43 15.42 -5.74 3.27
CA ALA A 43 16.34 -6.52 4.09
C ALA A 43 16.52 -7.97 3.60
N PHE A 44 15.53 -8.51 2.87
CA PHE A 44 15.57 -9.86 2.37
C PHE A 44 16.69 -10.09 1.36
N ASN A 45 17.53 -11.10 1.59
CA ASN A 45 18.69 -11.41 0.74
C ASN A 45 18.67 -12.85 0.18
N GLY A 46 17.65 -13.64 0.51
CA GLY A 46 17.54 -15.04 0.09
C GLY A 46 18.65 -15.92 0.67
N ASN A 47 19.16 -15.60 1.87
CA ASN A 47 20.19 -16.40 2.54
C ASN A 47 19.71 -17.85 2.74
N PRO A 48 20.49 -18.89 2.38
CA PRO A 48 20.07 -20.29 2.53
C PRO A 48 19.70 -20.71 3.96
N SER A 49 20.27 -20.07 4.98
CA SER A 49 20.06 -20.42 6.40
C SER A 49 18.88 -19.69 7.05
N THR A 50 18.51 -18.50 6.58
CA THR A 50 17.42 -17.68 7.18
C THR A 50 16.29 -17.37 6.22
N GLY A 51 16.51 -17.51 4.91
CA GLY A 51 15.64 -17.05 3.84
C GLY A 51 14.24 -17.65 3.89
N THR A 52 14.10 -18.89 4.35
CA THR A 52 12.77 -19.50 4.57
C THR A 52 11.99 -18.77 5.66
N LEU A 53 12.60 -18.51 6.81
CA LEU A 53 11.95 -17.80 7.91
C LEU A 53 11.68 -16.33 7.52
N ASP A 54 12.63 -15.70 6.84
CA ASP A 54 12.46 -14.32 6.36
C ASP A 54 11.32 -14.22 5.33
N ALA A 55 11.21 -15.19 4.42
CA ALA A 55 10.11 -15.27 3.45
C ALA A 55 8.75 -15.48 4.14
N VAL A 56 8.67 -16.35 5.16
CA VAL A 56 7.45 -16.53 5.97
C VAL A 56 7.06 -15.22 6.67
N ASN A 57 8.04 -14.52 7.27
CA ASN A 57 7.79 -13.24 7.94
C ASN A 57 7.35 -12.14 6.97
N ILE A 58 7.88 -12.12 5.74
CA ILE A 58 7.43 -11.21 4.68
C ILE A 58 5.99 -11.53 4.28
N ASN A 59 5.66 -12.82 4.11
CA ASN A 59 4.30 -13.22 3.76
C ASN A 59 3.30 -12.83 4.84
N GLN A 60 3.61 -13.08 6.12
CA GLN A 60 2.75 -12.66 7.23
C GLN A 60 2.56 -11.13 7.25
N ALA A 61 3.63 -10.36 7.01
CA ALA A 61 3.52 -8.91 6.95
C ALA A 61 2.66 -8.43 5.76
N ALA A 62 2.69 -9.16 4.64
CA ALA A 62 1.82 -8.91 3.50
C ALA A 62 0.36 -9.27 3.81
N ASP A 63 0.10 -10.40 4.47
CA ASP A 63 -1.26 -10.76 4.91
C ASP A 63 -1.86 -9.69 5.84
N ASP A 64 -1.04 -9.16 6.77
CA ASP A 64 -1.45 -8.06 7.65
C ASP A 64 -1.74 -6.76 6.87
N LEU A 65 -0.99 -6.49 5.78
CA LEU A 65 -1.27 -5.39 4.86
C LEU A 65 -2.62 -5.59 4.17
N GLY A 66 -2.89 -6.79 3.64
CA GLY A 66 -4.17 -7.14 3.04
C GLY A 66 -5.34 -6.90 3.99
N HIS A 67 -5.22 -7.33 5.25
CA HIS A 67 -6.23 -7.05 6.28
C HIS A 67 -6.42 -5.57 6.58
N ALA A 68 -5.35 -4.76 6.56
CA ALA A 68 -5.45 -3.32 6.69
C ALA A 68 -6.20 -2.69 5.50
N VAL A 69 -5.96 -3.17 4.28
CA VAL A 69 -6.65 -2.73 3.05
C VAL A 69 -8.14 -3.12 3.11
N GLU A 70 -8.48 -4.34 3.53
CA GLU A 70 -9.86 -4.78 3.75
C GLU A 70 -10.56 -3.93 4.82
N TYR A 71 -9.88 -3.64 5.92
CA TYR A 71 -10.40 -2.76 6.97
C TYR A 71 -10.70 -1.36 6.42
N ALA A 72 -9.77 -0.74 5.71
CA ALA A 72 -9.97 0.57 5.08
C ALA A 72 -11.14 0.53 4.08
N THR A 73 -11.27 -0.57 3.33
CA THR A 73 -12.38 -0.78 2.38
C THR A 73 -13.72 -0.79 3.10
N ARG A 74 -13.85 -1.55 4.20
CA ARG A 74 -15.06 -1.58 5.02
C ARG A 74 -15.41 -0.21 5.59
N VAL A 75 -14.41 0.53 6.09
CA VAL A 75 -14.60 1.89 6.61
C VAL A 75 -15.10 2.84 5.52
N ALA A 76 -14.52 2.79 4.32
CA ALA A 76 -14.97 3.60 3.18
C ALA A 76 -16.40 3.22 2.77
N GLN A 77 -16.72 1.92 2.64
CA GLN A 77 -18.05 1.43 2.27
C GLN A 77 -19.14 1.88 3.26
N ALA A 78 -18.85 1.83 4.55
CA ALA A 78 -19.75 2.25 5.63
C ALA A 78 -19.91 3.77 5.75
N SER A 79 -19.07 4.55 5.07
CA SER A 79 -19.14 6.01 5.10
C SER A 79 -20.26 6.54 4.18
N SER A 80 -20.88 7.65 4.59
CA SER A 80 -21.76 8.41 3.69
C SER A 80 -20.95 9.07 2.57
N GLN A 81 -21.64 9.66 1.59
CA GLN A 81 -20.99 10.53 0.62
C GLN A 81 -20.23 11.65 1.35
N LEU A 82 -19.01 11.94 0.88
CA LEU A 82 -18.11 12.91 1.48
C LEU A 82 -18.46 14.32 1.01
N SER A 83 -18.25 15.29 1.90
CA SER A 83 -18.20 16.71 1.53
C SER A 83 -16.99 16.98 0.64
N ALA A 84 -16.90 18.17 0.05
CA ALA A 84 -15.72 18.58 -0.72
C ALA A 84 -14.44 18.57 0.13
N GLN A 85 -14.52 19.09 1.36
CA GLN A 85 -13.41 19.13 2.32
C GLN A 85 -12.98 17.72 2.76
N ASP A 86 -13.93 16.83 3.05
CA ASP A 86 -13.62 15.44 3.40
C ASP A 86 -13.03 14.69 2.19
N SER A 87 -13.51 15.00 0.97
CA SER A 87 -12.98 14.43 -0.26
C SER A 87 -11.53 14.87 -0.53
N GLU A 88 -11.22 16.14 -0.26
CA GLU A 88 -9.85 16.67 -0.32
C GLU A 88 -8.93 15.94 0.65
N ALA A 89 -9.33 15.82 1.93
CA ALA A 89 -8.53 15.16 2.95
C ALA A 89 -8.26 13.67 2.63
N VAL A 90 -9.30 12.95 2.19
CA VAL A 90 -9.15 11.55 1.78
C VAL A 90 -8.28 11.43 0.53
N SER A 91 -8.47 12.30 -0.47
CA SER A 91 -7.66 12.28 -1.69
C SER A 91 -6.19 12.57 -1.41
N ALA A 92 -5.89 13.53 -0.53
CA ALA A 92 -4.53 13.82 -0.09
C ALA A 92 -3.88 12.62 0.61
N ALA A 93 -4.63 11.89 1.45
CA ALA A 93 -4.15 10.67 2.08
C ALA A 93 -3.83 9.57 1.05
N VAL A 94 -4.68 9.37 0.04
CA VAL A 94 -4.42 8.41 -1.05
C VAL A 94 -3.20 8.82 -1.88
N ILE A 95 -3.06 10.10 -2.22
CA ILE A 95 -1.88 10.61 -2.96
C ILE A 95 -0.60 10.37 -2.15
N SER A 96 -0.65 10.51 -0.81
CA SER A 96 0.49 10.27 0.06
C SER A 96 0.94 8.80 0.14
N LEU A 97 0.03 7.85 -0.13
CA LEU A 97 0.34 6.42 -0.18
C LEU A 97 1.16 6.05 -1.42
N ARG A 98 0.98 6.79 -2.53
CA ARG A 98 1.56 6.47 -3.84
C ARG A 98 3.07 6.16 -3.80
N PRO A 99 3.95 7.04 -3.29
CA PRO A 99 5.39 6.77 -3.30
C PRO A 99 5.78 5.55 -2.47
N ASP A 100 5.08 5.27 -1.37
CA ASP A 100 5.37 4.10 -0.53
C ASP A 100 4.98 2.79 -1.23
N VAL A 101 3.81 2.75 -1.87
CA VAL A 101 3.31 1.59 -2.62
C VAL A 101 4.18 1.34 -3.85
N GLU A 102 4.48 2.36 -4.65
CA GLU A 102 5.36 2.23 -5.82
C GLU A 102 6.77 1.76 -5.42
N GLY A 103 7.30 2.31 -4.32
CA GLY A 103 8.58 1.90 -3.76
C GLY A 103 8.59 0.43 -3.33
N LEU A 104 7.54 -0.01 -2.62
CA LEU A 104 7.36 -1.41 -2.23
C LEU A 104 7.34 -2.33 -3.46
N LEU A 105 6.47 -2.05 -4.44
CA LEU A 105 6.29 -2.88 -5.64
C LEU A 105 7.57 -2.98 -6.46
N LYS A 106 8.30 -1.87 -6.61
CA LYS A 106 9.61 -1.84 -7.28
C LYS A 106 10.64 -2.68 -6.52
N ASN A 107 10.67 -2.60 -5.19
CA ASN A 107 11.60 -3.37 -4.38
C ASN A 107 11.27 -4.87 -4.39
N ILE A 108 9.98 -5.25 -4.38
CA ILE A 108 9.55 -6.63 -4.56
C ILE A 108 10.07 -7.15 -5.91
N ALA A 109 9.78 -6.45 -7.01
CA ALA A 109 10.25 -6.84 -8.35
C ALA A 109 11.77 -7.00 -8.42
N ALA A 110 12.53 -6.07 -7.83
CA ALA A 110 13.99 -6.14 -7.78
C ALA A 110 14.53 -7.31 -6.93
N LYS A 111 13.75 -7.82 -5.99
CA LYS A 111 14.11 -8.94 -5.10
C LYS A 111 13.78 -10.31 -5.66
N ARG A 112 13.21 -10.41 -6.86
CA ARG A 112 12.93 -11.69 -7.53
C ARG A 112 14.10 -12.69 -7.44
N PRO A 113 15.37 -12.36 -7.75
CA PRO A 113 16.46 -13.34 -7.65
C PRO A 113 16.72 -13.86 -6.24
N ALA A 114 16.37 -13.11 -5.20
CA ALA A 114 16.48 -13.56 -3.81
C ALA A 114 15.32 -14.51 -3.45
N PHE A 115 14.10 -14.21 -3.93
CA PHE A 115 12.94 -15.09 -3.72
C PHE A 115 13.06 -16.40 -4.50
N ASP A 116 13.67 -16.39 -5.69
CA ASP A 116 13.92 -17.58 -6.50
C ASP A 116 14.85 -18.59 -5.80
N ARG A 117 15.72 -18.12 -4.90
CA ARG A 117 16.65 -18.99 -4.13
C ARG A 117 15.98 -19.69 -2.97
N VAL A 118 14.81 -19.24 -2.54
CA VAL A 118 14.13 -19.80 -1.38
C VAL A 118 13.03 -20.75 -1.84
N VAL A 119 13.13 -21.99 -1.38
CA VAL A 119 12.14 -23.05 -1.61
C VAL A 119 11.68 -23.54 -0.25
N ILE A 120 10.36 -23.54 -0.02
CA ILE A 120 9.75 -24.00 1.23
C ILE A 120 9.00 -25.30 0.92
N GLY A 121 9.61 -26.44 1.27
CA GLY A 121 9.08 -27.75 0.89
C GLY A 121 9.07 -27.93 -0.62
N LEU A 122 7.88 -28.09 -1.22
CA LEU A 122 7.68 -28.18 -2.67
C LEU A 122 7.21 -26.86 -3.31
N PHE A 123 7.16 -25.78 -2.54
CA PHE A 123 6.60 -24.50 -2.97
C PHE A 123 7.70 -23.49 -3.32
N SER A 124 7.58 -22.88 -4.50
CA SER A 124 8.41 -21.75 -4.93
C SER A 124 7.92 -20.47 -4.26
N VAL A 125 8.81 -19.79 -3.53
CA VAL A 125 8.47 -18.51 -2.91
C VAL A 125 8.17 -17.44 -3.97
N SER A 126 8.83 -17.46 -5.12
CA SER A 126 8.52 -16.54 -6.22
C SER A 126 7.09 -16.70 -6.76
N LYS A 127 6.59 -17.95 -6.85
CA LYS A 127 5.19 -18.19 -7.22
C LYS A 127 4.24 -17.67 -6.14
N GLN A 128 4.59 -17.84 -4.87
CA GLN A 128 3.81 -17.29 -3.76
C GLN A 128 3.76 -15.76 -3.83
N VAL A 129 4.89 -15.09 -4.07
CA VAL A 129 4.94 -13.62 -4.23
C VAL A 129 4.05 -13.16 -5.38
N GLN A 130 4.05 -13.87 -6.51
CA GLN A 130 3.16 -13.56 -7.64
C GLN A 130 1.68 -13.62 -7.24
N THR A 131 1.28 -14.67 -6.51
CA THR A 131 -0.09 -14.82 -5.99
C THR A 131 -0.43 -13.68 -5.03
N THR A 132 0.42 -13.41 -4.03
CA THR A 132 0.21 -12.32 -3.08
C THR A 132 0.08 -10.97 -3.78
N LEU A 133 0.92 -10.66 -4.78
CA LEU A 133 0.79 -9.41 -5.55
C LEU A 133 -0.53 -9.32 -6.32
N THR A 134 -1.02 -10.45 -6.85
CA THR A 134 -2.31 -10.51 -7.57
C THR A 134 -3.48 -10.25 -6.62
N ASP A 135 -3.46 -10.85 -5.43
CA ASP A 135 -4.49 -10.68 -4.41
C ASP A 135 -4.48 -9.23 -3.86
N GLU A 136 -3.30 -8.69 -3.56
CA GLU A 136 -3.13 -7.29 -3.11
C GLU A 136 -3.58 -6.28 -4.17
N LYS A 137 -3.35 -6.55 -5.46
CA LYS A 137 -3.89 -5.74 -6.55
C LYS A 137 -5.42 -5.71 -6.49
N ALA A 138 -6.06 -6.87 -6.33
CA ALA A 138 -7.51 -6.95 -6.26
C ALA A 138 -8.08 -6.20 -5.05
N LEU A 139 -7.44 -6.35 -3.88
CA LEU A 139 -7.80 -5.61 -2.65
C LEU A 139 -7.63 -4.10 -2.83
N THR A 140 -6.53 -3.66 -3.43
CA THR A 140 -6.27 -2.24 -3.72
C THR A 140 -7.33 -1.66 -4.65
N ILE A 141 -7.74 -2.41 -5.68
CA ILE A 141 -8.82 -2.01 -6.59
C ILE A 141 -10.15 -1.90 -5.84
N ALA A 142 -10.47 -2.84 -4.97
CA ALA A 142 -11.67 -2.79 -4.14
C ALA A 142 -11.68 -1.55 -3.23
N LEU A 143 -10.55 -1.24 -2.57
CA LEU A 143 -10.39 -0.04 -1.75
C LEU A 143 -10.56 1.24 -2.58
N GLY A 144 -9.86 1.33 -3.71
CA GLY A 144 -9.92 2.50 -4.60
C GLY A 144 -11.33 2.77 -5.10
N ASN A 145 -12.06 1.73 -5.53
CA ASN A 145 -13.46 1.84 -5.93
C ASN A 145 -14.37 2.25 -4.78
N ALA A 146 -14.17 1.67 -3.59
CA ALA A 146 -14.93 2.03 -2.40
C ALA A 146 -14.76 3.52 -2.07
N ILE A 147 -13.53 4.04 -2.06
CA ILE A 147 -13.23 5.45 -1.82
C ILE A 147 -13.83 6.33 -2.93
N ALA A 148 -13.61 6.00 -4.20
CA ALA A 148 -14.09 6.77 -5.34
C ALA A 148 -15.61 6.95 -5.31
N SER A 149 -16.36 5.93 -4.87
CA SER A 149 -17.81 6.02 -4.72
C SER A 149 -18.27 7.08 -3.70
N LYS A 150 -17.41 7.40 -2.72
CA LYS A 150 -17.72 8.34 -1.62
C LYS A 150 -17.21 9.76 -1.88
N LEU A 151 -16.13 9.93 -2.64
CA LEU A 151 -15.59 11.24 -3.03
C LEU A 151 -16.65 12.08 -3.75
N SER A 152 -16.51 13.40 -3.76
CA SER A 152 -17.41 14.33 -4.46
C SER A 152 -16.69 15.20 -5.50
N GLY A 153 -17.45 15.74 -6.46
CA GLY A 153 -16.95 16.68 -7.47
C GLY A 153 -15.75 16.14 -8.26
N ALA A 154 -14.77 17.02 -8.51
CA ALA A 154 -13.58 16.71 -9.27
C ALA A 154 -12.73 15.57 -8.68
N TYR A 155 -12.79 15.33 -7.36
CA TYR A 155 -12.06 14.22 -6.73
C TYR A 155 -12.60 12.86 -7.19
N ARG A 156 -13.92 12.73 -7.35
CA ARG A 156 -14.54 11.51 -7.88
C ARG A 156 -14.15 11.30 -9.35
N GLU A 157 -14.12 12.37 -10.13
CA GLU A 157 -13.78 12.32 -11.56
C GLU A 157 -12.31 11.96 -11.80
N ALA A 158 -11.41 12.40 -10.91
CA ALA A 158 -9.99 12.08 -10.99
C ALA A 158 -9.62 10.69 -10.44
N ALA A 159 -10.46 10.10 -9.58
CA ALA A 159 -10.16 8.83 -8.90
C ALA A 159 -9.79 7.66 -9.85
N PRO A 160 -10.46 7.45 -11.00
CA PRO A 160 -10.09 6.39 -11.94
C PRO A 160 -8.65 6.48 -12.46
N LEU A 161 -8.11 7.70 -12.62
CA LEU A 161 -6.73 7.89 -13.11
C LEU A 161 -5.72 7.36 -12.09
N LEU A 162 -5.88 7.75 -10.82
CA LEU A 162 -4.99 7.31 -9.75
C LEU A 162 -5.12 5.79 -9.49
N LEU A 163 -6.33 5.25 -9.58
CA LEU A 163 -6.54 3.80 -9.45
C LEU A 163 -5.86 3.02 -10.60
N ASN A 164 -5.90 3.56 -11.82
CA ASN A 164 -5.19 2.97 -12.95
C ASN A 164 -3.67 3.00 -12.76
N GLU A 165 -3.10 4.09 -12.22
CA GLU A 165 -1.68 4.17 -11.86
C GLU A 165 -1.28 3.03 -10.89
N PHE A 166 -2.02 2.84 -9.80
CA PHE A 166 -1.78 1.73 -8.87
C PHE A 166 -1.89 0.36 -9.56
N SER A 167 -2.94 0.15 -10.35
CA SER A 167 -3.13 -1.11 -11.09
C SER A 167 -1.93 -1.43 -11.99
N MET A 168 -1.42 -0.44 -12.73
CA MET A 168 -0.26 -0.60 -13.60
C MET A 168 1.03 -0.90 -12.81
N ALA A 169 1.22 -0.27 -11.65
CA ALA A 169 2.37 -0.56 -10.80
C ALA A 169 2.36 -2.01 -10.29
N PHE A 170 1.18 -2.51 -9.90
CA PHE A 170 1.01 -3.93 -9.54
C PHE A 170 1.27 -4.84 -10.74
N ASP A 171 0.75 -4.52 -11.93
CA ASP A 171 0.99 -5.32 -13.13
C ASP A 171 2.48 -5.43 -13.47
N ALA A 172 3.22 -4.33 -13.33
CA ALA A 172 4.66 -4.34 -13.53
C ALA A 172 5.39 -5.24 -12.53
N ALA A 173 4.99 -5.20 -11.24
CA ALA A 173 5.58 -6.06 -10.21
C ALA A 173 5.22 -7.54 -10.43
N ILE A 174 3.97 -7.86 -10.75
CA ILE A 174 3.51 -9.22 -11.07
C ILE A 174 4.29 -9.75 -12.29
N GLY A 175 4.46 -8.91 -13.31
CA GLY A 175 5.21 -9.24 -14.53
C GLY A 175 6.65 -9.67 -14.28
N ALA A 176 7.29 -9.17 -13.22
CA ALA A 176 8.62 -9.61 -12.82
C ALA A 176 8.65 -11.09 -12.38
N TYR A 177 7.54 -11.64 -11.91
CA TYR A 177 7.43 -13.02 -11.39
C TYR A 177 6.79 -14.00 -12.36
N VAL A 178 6.34 -13.54 -13.53
CA VAL A 178 5.96 -14.46 -14.61
C VAL A 178 7.24 -15.15 -15.10
N THR A 179 7.29 -16.48 -15.03
CA THR A 179 8.37 -17.26 -15.65
C THR A 179 8.40 -16.96 -17.14
N GLN A 180 9.51 -16.39 -17.64
CA GLN A 180 9.78 -16.46 -19.07
C GLN A 180 10.04 -17.93 -19.39
N SER A 181 9.17 -18.52 -20.19
CA SER A 181 9.45 -19.80 -20.83
C SER A 181 10.67 -19.59 -21.74
N GLU A 182 11.83 -20.09 -21.32
CA GLU A 182 12.95 -20.38 -22.22
C GLU A 182 12.61 -21.54 -23.15
#